data_AF-A0A6J1PDD8-F1
#
_entry.id   AF-A0A6J1PDD8-F1
#
_cell.length_a   1.000
_cell.length_b   1.000
_cell.length_c   1.000
_cell.angle_alpha   90.00
_cell.angle_beta   90.00
_cell.angle_gamma   90.00
#
_symmetry.space_group_name_H-M   'P 1'
#
loop_
_entity.id
_entity.type
_entity.pdbx_description
1 polymer ?
#
loop_
_entity_poly.entity_id
_entity_poly.type
_entity_poly.pdbx_seq_one_letter_code
_entity_poly.pdbx_strand_id
1 'polypeptide(L)'
;MAAAQKTIAIRAVRAYRTVSHMGTTTLAGIPPIHLLTRSYAETYEAVSRVREALGEVPPRNRRELKLRSKETLLRSWKEDLADPRHLWRRRVIEAIQPVLEKWVEGIKKRNLAFHAVQVITGHGCFGKYLHRIGKERTTRCHHCPEGADTAQHTLEDCPAWDEERRALRAEIGEDLSLLAVIATTVQAGKRRRENWRSFASF
;
A
#
# COMPACT_ATOMS: atom_id res chain seq x y z
N MET A 1 19.21 7.72 4.23
CA MET A 1 18.23 6.81 4.88
C MET A 1 17.02 6.48 4.02
N ALA A 2 16.25 7.46 3.51
CA ALA A 2 15.04 7.19 2.70
C ALA A 2 15.31 6.34 1.43
N ALA A 3 16.41 6.59 0.72
CA ALA A 3 16.80 5.80 -0.46
C ALA A 3 17.06 4.31 -0.12
N ALA A 4 17.75 4.04 0.99
CA ALA A 4 18.01 2.67 1.45
C ALA A 4 16.71 1.96 1.84
N GLN A 5 15.84 2.63 2.61
CA GLN A 5 14.52 2.09 2.97
C GLN A 5 13.67 1.79 1.73
N LYS A 6 13.67 2.70 0.74
CA LYS A 6 12.99 2.49 -0.54
C LYS A 6 13.47 1.22 -1.24
N THR A 7 14.78 0.99 -1.33
CA THR A 7 15.33 -0.23 -1.95
C THR A 7 14.86 -1.51 -1.25
N ILE A 8 14.83 -1.51 0.08
CA ILE A 8 14.33 -2.64 0.87
C ILE A 8 12.84 -2.87 0.60
N ALA A 9 12.04 -1.80 0.68
CA ALA A 9 10.60 -1.87 0.45
C ALA A 9 10.26 -2.35 -0.96
N ILE A 10 10.98 -1.85 -1.98
CA ILE A 10 10.88 -2.31 -3.38
C ILE A 10 11.04 -3.83 -3.47
N ARG A 11 12.08 -4.38 -2.85
CA ARG A 11 12.37 -5.82 -2.90
C ARG A 11 11.31 -6.63 -2.17
N ALA A 12 10.85 -6.15 -1.02
CA ALA A 12 9.81 -6.80 -0.23
C ALA A 12 8.49 -6.95 -1.00
N VAL A 13 8.14 -5.95 -1.83
CA VAL A 13 6.88 -5.93 -2.58
C VAL A 13 7.03 -6.16 -4.08
N ARG A 14 8.25 -6.41 -4.58
CA ARG A 14 8.55 -6.61 -6.01
C ARG A 14 8.10 -5.43 -6.91
N ALA A 15 8.14 -4.20 -6.38
CA ALA A 15 7.72 -3.00 -7.11
C ALA A 15 8.78 -2.52 -8.13
N TYR A 16 8.35 -1.70 -9.08
CA TYR A 16 9.27 -0.99 -9.99
C TYR A 16 10.05 0.11 -9.25
N ARG A 17 11.30 0.33 -9.65
CA ARG A 17 12.19 1.36 -9.06
C ARG A 17 11.65 2.80 -9.11
N THR A 18 10.75 3.09 -10.06
CA THR A 18 10.15 4.41 -10.27
C THR A 18 8.99 4.71 -9.31
N VAL A 19 8.46 3.70 -8.61
CA VAL A 19 7.48 3.91 -7.52
C VAL A 19 8.14 4.77 -6.43
N SER A 20 7.39 5.65 -5.76
CA SER A 20 7.95 6.51 -4.72
C SER A 20 8.43 5.72 -3.52
N HIS A 21 9.32 6.32 -2.75
CA HIS A 21 9.59 5.90 -1.38
C HIS A 21 8.29 5.70 -0.59
N MET A 22 7.45 6.74 -0.47
CA MET A 22 6.14 6.66 0.19
C MET A 22 5.24 5.53 -0.34
N GLY A 23 5.09 5.40 -1.68
CA GLY A 23 4.25 4.34 -2.26
C GLY A 23 4.78 2.94 -1.94
N THR A 24 6.10 2.74 -2.02
CA THR A 24 6.71 1.44 -1.71
C THR A 24 6.64 1.09 -0.22
N THR A 25 6.84 2.05 0.68
CA THR A 25 6.76 1.83 2.12
C THR A 25 5.32 1.55 2.55
N THR A 26 4.34 2.27 2.00
CA THR A 26 2.91 2.01 2.20
C THR A 26 2.51 0.63 1.71
N LEU A 27 2.92 0.24 0.50
CA LEU A 27 2.67 -1.12 -0.01
C LEU A 27 3.29 -2.20 0.87
N ALA A 28 4.51 -1.98 1.34
CA ALA A 28 5.21 -2.93 2.21
C ALA A 28 4.62 -2.99 3.63
N GLY A 29 3.73 -2.07 4.00
CA GLY A 29 3.28 -1.89 5.38
C GLY A 29 4.42 -1.55 6.34
N ILE A 30 5.45 -0.86 5.83
CA ILE A 30 6.60 -0.38 6.60
C ILE A 30 6.44 1.13 6.76
N PRO A 31 6.34 1.69 7.97
CA PRO A 31 6.26 3.13 8.15
C PRO A 31 7.50 3.84 7.56
N PRO A 32 7.34 4.99 6.87
CA PRO A 32 8.45 5.82 6.42
C PRO A 32 9.46 6.14 7.53
N ILE A 33 10.75 6.19 7.19
CA ILE A 33 11.84 6.30 8.17
C ILE A 33 11.73 7.58 9.01
N HIS A 34 11.25 8.69 8.47
CA HIS A 34 11.09 9.94 9.24
C HIS A 34 10.06 9.80 10.35
N LEU A 35 8.99 9.03 10.13
CA LEU A 35 8.00 8.71 11.15
C LEU A 35 8.53 7.74 12.19
N LEU A 36 9.32 6.74 11.77
CA LEU A 36 10.00 5.82 12.69
C LEU A 36 10.96 6.56 13.62
N THR A 37 11.78 7.46 13.07
CA THR A 37 12.73 8.26 13.86
C THR A 37 12.00 9.09 14.92
N ARG A 38 10.92 9.78 14.53
CA ARG A 38 10.10 10.56 15.48
C ARG A 38 9.49 9.66 16.57
N SER A 39 8.84 8.56 16.17
CA SER A 39 8.23 7.61 17.10
C SER A 39 9.26 7.02 18.08
N TYR A 40 10.47 6.73 17.63
CA TYR A 40 11.54 6.23 18.51
C TYR A 40 12.03 7.28 19.50
N ALA A 41 12.18 8.54 19.08
CA ALA A 41 12.55 9.64 19.97
C ALA A 41 11.47 9.85 21.05
N GLU A 42 10.20 9.96 20.66
CA GLU A 42 9.07 10.12 21.60
C GLU A 42 8.95 8.95 22.58
N THR A 43 9.16 7.72 22.09
CA THR A 43 9.13 6.52 22.93
C THR A 43 10.29 6.52 23.92
N TYR A 44 11.49 6.92 23.49
CA TYR A 44 12.66 7.03 24.37
C TYR A 44 12.42 8.03 25.51
N GLU A 45 11.93 9.23 25.19
CA GLU A 45 11.59 10.23 26.20
C GLU A 45 10.52 9.74 27.17
N ALA A 46 9.48 9.08 26.66
CA ALA A 46 8.42 8.54 27.51
C ALA A 46 8.93 7.43 28.44
N VAL A 47 9.85 6.58 27.96
CA VAL A 47 10.52 5.57 28.79
C VAL A 47 11.42 6.23 29.84
N SER A 48 12.14 7.31 29.49
CA SER A 48 12.99 8.06 30.42
C SER A 48 12.17 8.62 31.58
N ARG A 49 11.04 9.29 31.28
CA ARG A 49 10.15 9.85 32.30
C ARG A 49 9.62 8.81 33.29
N VAL A 50 9.25 7.61 32.81
CA VAL A 50 8.81 6.52 33.69
C VAL A 50 9.94 6.03 34.58
N ARG A 51 11.14 5.88 34.01
CA ARG A 51 12.33 5.44 34.76
C ARG A 51 12.74 6.45 35.82
N GLU A 52 12.69 7.74 35.51
CA GLU A 52 12.98 8.82 36.46
C GLU A 52 11.98 8.82 37.62
N ALA A 53 10.70 8.59 37.33
CA ALA A 53 9.65 8.58 38.36
C ALA A 53 9.66 7.33 39.25
N LEU A 54 10.02 6.16 38.70
CA LEU A 54 9.87 4.86 39.39
C LEU A 54 11.20 4.14 39.67
N GLY A 55 12.34 4.70 39.25
CA GLY A 55 13.67 4.06 39.30
C GLY A 55 13.88 2.94 38.25
N GLU A 56 12.79 2.30 37.83
CA GLU A 56 12.77 1.28 36.78
C GLU A 56 11.60 1.46 35.82
N VAL A 57 11.49 0.58 34.81
CA VAL A 57 10.37 0.59 33.85
C VAL A 57 9.60 -0.72 33.98
N PRO A 58 8.52 -0.76 34.77
CA PRO A 58 7.77 -1.98 35.01
C PRO A 58 7.23 -2.59 33.71
N PRO A 59 7.05 -3.93 33.64
CA PRO A 59 6.54 -4.60 32.45
C PRO A 59 5.21 -4.06 31.94
N ARG A 60 4.31 -3.62 32.85
CA ARG A 60 3.03 -2.98 32.50
C ARG A 60 3.25 -1.68 31.72
N ASN A 61 4.06 -0.76 32.25
CA ASN A 61 4.38 0.50 31.60
C ASN A 61 5.05 0.29 30.24
N ARG A 62 5.96 -0.69 30.14
CA ARG A 62 6.60 -1.04 28.86
C ARG A 62 5.56 -1.48 27.81
N ARG A 63 4.58 -2.30 28.20
CA ARG A 63 3.49 -2.73 27.29
C ARG A 63 2.62 -1.54 26.86
N GLU A 64 2.24 -0.70 27.80
CA GLU A 64 1.41 0.49 27.56
C GLU A 64 2.10 1.50 26.64
N LEU A 65 3.37 1.82 26.89
CA LEU A 65 4.18 2.69 26.04
C LEU A 65 4.31 2.13 24.62
N LYS A 66 4.49 0.82 24.47
CA LYS A 66 4.55 0.16 23.16
C LYS A 66 3.24 0.27 22.39
N LEU A 67 2.10 0.07 23.07
CA LEU A 67 0.76 0.20 22.46
C LEU A 67 0.52 1.65 22.02
N ARG A 68 0.76 2.61 22.91
CA ARG A 68 0.61 4.05 22.62
C ARG A 68 1.51 4.51 21.48
N SER A 69 2.77 4.04 21.45
CA SER A 69 3.73 4.34 20.38
C SER A 69 3.23 3.81 19.02
N LYS A 70 2.71 2.57 18.98
CA LYS A 70 2.12 1.99 17.77
C LYS A 70 0.91 2.79 17.27
N GLU A 71 -0.01 3.15 18.16
CA GLU A 71 -1.21 3.93 17.81
C GLU A 71 -0.85 5.33 17.29
N THR A 72 0.09 6.00 17.95
CA THR A 72 0.55 7.35 17.56
C THR A 72 1.27 7.32 16.22
N LEU A 73 2.10 6.31 15.98
CA LEU A 73 2.77 6.10 14.71
C LEU A 73 1.79 5.84 13.56
N LEU A 74 0.77 4.99 13.77
CA LEU A 74 -0.26 4.73 12.75
C LEU A 74 -1.07 6.00 12.42
N ARG A 75 -1.45 6.78 13.44
CA ARG A 75 -2.15 8.06 13.26
C ARG A 75 -1.30 9.04 12.46
N SER A 76 -0.07 9.29 12.89
CA SER A 76 0.87 10.18 12.21
C SER A 76 1.13 9.76 10.77
N TRP A 77 1.16 8.44 10.51
CA TRP A 77 1.33 7.92 9.17
C TRP A 77 0.10 8.17 8.29
N LYS A 78 -1.10 8.00 8.82
CA LYS A 78 -2.34 8.28 8.09
C LYS A 78 -2.48 9.77 7.73
N GLU A 79 -2.03 10.65 8.62
CA GLU A 79 -1.96 12.10 8.41
C GLU A 79 -0.88 12.47 7.37
N ASP A 80 0.34 11.90 7.50
CA ASP A 80 1.43 12.08 6.53
C ASP A 80 0.98 11.66 5.12
N LEU A 81 0.27 10.53 5.00
CA LEU A 81 -0.29 10.09 3.72
C LEU A 81 -1.39 11.00 3.17
N ALA A 82 -2.10 11.76 4.01
CA ALA A 82 -3.11 12.72 3.58
C ALA A 82 -2.51 14.06 3.11
N ASP A 83 -1.20 14.26 3.28
CA ASP A 83 -0.54 15.52 2.95
C ASP A 83 -0.59 15.81 1.43
N PRO A 84 -1.13 16.97 1.01
CA PRO A 84 -1.16 17.38 -0.39
C PRO A 84 0.24 17.47 -1.04
N ARG A 85 1.34 17.57 -0.30
CA ARG A 85 2.68 17.53 -0.90
C ARG A 85 2.97 16.20 -1.60
N HIS A 86 2.18 15.16 -1.36
CA HIS A 86 2.22 13.88 -2.06
C HIS A 86 1.38 13.82 -3.36
N LEU A 87 0.81 14.94 -3.80
CA LEU A 87 -0.13 15.10 -4.95
C LEU A 87 0.27 14.38 -6.25
N TRP A 88 1.55 14.12 -6.49
CA TRP A 88 2.08 13.49 -7.71
C TRP A 88 1.94 11.95 -7.72
N ARG A 89 1.52 11.30 -6.62
CA ARG A 89 1.65 9.84 -6.42
C ARG A 89 0.45 9.19 -5.71
N ARG A 90 -0.74 9.56 -6.17
CA ARG A 90 -2.02 9.29 -5.52
C ARG A 90 -2.46 7.83 -5.51
N ARG A 91 -2.38 7.10 -6.62
CA ARG A 91 -3.04 5.78 -6.77
C ARG A 91 -2.88 4.82 -5.58
N VAL A 92 -1.63 4.57 -5.15
CA VAL A 92 -1.34 3.67 -4.01
C VAL A 92 -1.86 4.26 -2.69
N ILE A 93 -1.67 5.56 -2.51
CA ILE A 93 -2.01 6.26 -1.27
C ILE A 93 -3.53 6.34 -1.12
N GLU A 94 -4.26 6.76 -2.15
CA GLU A 94 -5.73 6.85 -2.16
C GLU A 94 -6.39 5.50 -1.90
N ALA A 95 -5.81 4.41 -2.39
CA ALA A 95 -6.35 3.08 -2.18
C ALA A 95 -6.05 2.50 -0.78
N ILE A 96 -4.90 2.83 -0.19
CA ILE A 96 -4.44 2.19 1.06
C ILE A 96 -4.71 3.07 2.29
N GLN A 97 -4.56 4.40 2.19
CA GLN A 97 -4.69 5.32 3.33
C GLN A 97 -6.02 5.17 4.09
N PRO A 98 -7.19 5.00 3.42
CA PRO A 98 -8.46 4.80 4.13
C PRO A 98 -8.50 3.52 4.96
N VAL A 99 -7.69 2.51 4.61
CA VAL A 99 -7.67 1.19 5.23
C VAL A 99 -6.29 0.81 5.78
N LEU A 100 -5.45 1.81 6.08
CA LEU A 100 -4.02 1.65 6.41
C LEU A 100 -3.81 0.66 7.56
N GLU A 101 -4.61 0.76 8.61
CA GLU A 101 -4.49 -0.08 9.80
C GLU A 101 -4.71 -1.56 9.45
N LYS A 102 -5.80 -1.87 8.74
CA LYS A 102 -6.12 -3.23 8.27
C LYS A 102 -5.14 -3.74 7.22
N TRP A 103 -4.61 -2.83 6.40
CA TRP A 103 -3.56 -3.13 5.43
C TRP A 103 -2.29 -3.63 6.14
N VAL A 104 -1.74 -2.81 7.05
CA VAL A 104 -0.51 -3.10 7.81
C VAL A 104 -0.63 -4.37 8.66
N GLU A 105 -1.78 -4.61 9.30
CA GLU A 105 -2.01 -5.81 10.10
C GLU A 105 -1.96 -7.11 9.29
N GLY A 106 -2.46 -7.07 8.05
CA GLY A 106 -2.55 -8.25 7.21
C GLY A 106 -1.39 -8.44 6.23
N ILE A 107 -0.57 -7.42 5.99
CA ILE A 107 0.41 -7.43 4.88
C ILE A 107 1.41 -8.60 4.97
N LYS A 108 1.83 -8.96 6.19
CA LYS A 108 2.75 -10.09 6.42
C LYS A 108 2.18 -11.44 6.00
N LYS A 109 0.85 -11.55 5.91
CA LYS A 109 0.13 -12.76 5.50
C LYS A 109 -0.23 -12.74 4.00
N ARG A 110 0.00 -11.61 3.32
CA ARG A 110 -0.29 -11.42 1.90
C ARG A 110 1.00 -11.61 1.11
N ASN A 111 1.03 -12.59 0.21
CA ASN A 111 2.09 -12.68 -0.78
C ASN A 111 1.76 -11.68 -1.90
N LEU A 112 2.50 -10.57 -1.96
CA LEU A 112 2.33 -9.56 -3.00
C LEU A 112 2.88 -10.10 -4.32
N ALA A 113 1.98 -10.61 -5.15
CA ALA A 113 2.29 -11.03 -6.51
C ALA A 113 2.76 -9.83 -7.34
N PHE A 114 3.66 -10.08 -8.29
CA PHE A 114 4.26 -9.04 -9.13
C PHE A 114 3.21 -8.28 -9.95
N HIS A 115 2.26 -8.98 -10.57
CA HIS A 115 1.18 -8.36 -11.36
C HIS A 115 0.21 -7.56 -10.48
N ALA A 116 -0.19 -8.08 -9.32
CA ALA A 116 -0.99 -7.31 -8.37
C ALA A 116 -0.33 -5.98 -7.97
N VAL A 117 0.98 -6.00 -7.72
CA VAL A 117 1.75 -4.79 -7.39
C VAL A 117 1.79 -3.83 -8.58
N GLN A 118 1.92 -4.34 -9.81
CA GLN A 118 1.79 -3.52 -11.01
C GLN A 118 0.43 -2.82 -11.09
N VAL A 119 -0.67 -3.57 -10.90
CA VAL A 119 -2.05 -3.03 -10.91
C VAL A 119 -2.25 -1.96 -9.82
N ILE A 120 -1.82 -2.24 -8.58
CA ILE A 120 -1.95 -1.30 -7.46
C ILE A 120 -1.12 -0.03 -7.70
N THR A 121 0.10 -0.18 -8.23
CA THR A 121 0.98 0.97 -8.47
C THR A 121 0.66 1.72 -9.76
N GLY A 122 -0.05 1.10 -10.70
CA GLY A 122 -0.19 1.60 -12.07
C GLY A 122 1.15 1.65 -12.82
N HIS A 123 2.10 0.81 -12.44
CA HIS A 123 3.42 0.68 -13.06
C HIS A 123 3.54 -0.71 -13.69
N GLY A 124 4.32 -0.88 -14.74
CA GLY A 124 4.53 -2.20 -15.33
C GLY A 124 4.43 -2.21 -16.84
N CYS A 125 3.61 -3.11 -17.36
CA CYS A 125 3.34 -3.26 -18.79
C CYS A 125 2.31 -2.26 -19.35
N PHE A 126 1.71 -1.41 -18.52
CA PHE A 126 0.68 -0.46 -18.98
C PHE A 126 1.29 0.64 -19.85
N GLY A 127 0.77 0.83 -21.06
CA GLY A 127 1.22 1.83 -22.02
C GLY A 127 1.26 3.26 -21.49
N LYS A 128 0.34 3.69 -20.61
CA LYS A 128 0.45 5.00 -19.92
C LYS A 128 1.73 5.10 -19.08
N TYR A 129 2.10 4.03 -18.38
CA TYR A 129 3.34 3.99 -17.62
C TYR A 129 4.56 3.94 -18.54
N LEU A 130 4.53 3.07 -19.56
CA LEU A 130 5.64 2.89 -20.51
C LEU A 130 5.92 4.17 -21.32
N HIS A 131 4.87 4.87 -21.76
CA HIS A 131 4.99 6.18 -22.39
C HIS A 131 5.66 7.22 -21.48
N ARG A 132 5.22 7.30 -20.21
CA ARG A 132 5.80 8.22 -19.22
C ARG A 132 7.30 8.02 -19.01
N ILE A 133 7.81 6.78 -19.16
CA ILE A 133 9.24 6.47 -19.04
C ILE A 133 9.96 6.41 -20.39
N GLY A 134 9.33 6.86 -21.48
CA GLY A 134 9.91 6.92 -22.82
C GLY A 134 10.11 5.55 -23.49
N LYS A 135 9.38 4.52 -23.04
CA LYS A 135 9.42 3.17 -23.63
C LYS A 135 8.35 2.93 -24.68
N GLU A 136 7.33 3.78 -24.73
CA GLU A 136 6.30 3.76 -25.77
C GLU A 136 6.00 5.15 -26.32
N ARG A 137 5.55 5.20 -27.57
CA ARG A 137 5.21 6.45 -28.26
C ARG A 137 3.82 6.98 -27.90
N THR A 138 2.92 6.11 -27.45
CA THR A 138 1.54 6.46 -27.15
C THR A 138 1.12 5.84 -25.83
N THR A 139 -0.02 6.28 -25.28
CA THR A 139 -0.62 5.66 -24.10
C THR A 139 -1.76 4.71 -24.45
N ARG A 140 -1.96 4.33 -25.73
CA ARG A 140 -3.16 3.59 -26.17
C ARG A 140 -3.08 2.13 -25.71
N CYS A 141 -4.24 1.52 -25.44
CA CYS A 141 -4.32 0.10 -25.17
C CYS A 141 -3.89 -0.73 -26.39
N HIS A 142 -3.11 -1.79 -26.15
CA HIS A 142 -2.72 -2.75 -27.17
C HIS A 142 -3.79 -3.81 -27.45
N HIS A 143 -4.78 -3.92 -26.57
CA HIS A 143 -5.76 -5.01 -26.57
C HIS A 143 -7.16 -4.54 -26.98
N CYS A 144 -7.41 -3.24 -27.01
CA CYS A 144 -8.67 -2.68 -27.47
C CYS A 144 -8.47 -1.30 -28.12
N PRO A 145 -9.39 -0.85 -28.99
CA PRO A 145 -9.28 0.44 -29.66
C PRO A 145 -9.58 1.64 -28.74
N GLU A 146 -10.19 1.38 -27.58
CA GLU A 146 -10.74 2.39 -26.69
C GLU A 146 -9.88 2.57 -25.44
N GLY A 147 -9.44 3.81 -25.22
CA GLY A 147 -8.85 4.21 -23.95
C GLY A 147 -7.32 4.20 -23.90
N ALA A 148 -6.83 4.82 -22.82
CA ALA A 148 -5.42 4.76 -22.47
C ALA A 148 -5.14 3.46 -21.68
N ASP A 149 -4.05 2.77 -22.00
CA ASP A 149 -3.58 1.60 -21.29
C ASP A 149 -3.14 1.99 -19.88
N THR A 150 -4.06 1.84 -18.93
CA THR A 150 -3.82 2.09 -17.52
C THR A 150 -4.20 0.84 -16.74
N ALA A 151 -3.57 0.65 -15.58
CA ALA A 151 -3.99 -0.40 -14.66
C ALA A 151 -5.49 -0.35 -14.30
N GLN A 152 -6.09 0.84 -14.26
CA GLN A 152 -7.53 0.95 -13.98
C GLN A 152 -8.36 0.49 -15.17
N HIS A 153 -7.97 0.88 -16.38
CA HIS A 153 -8.60 0.42 -17.62
C HIS A 153 -8.55 -1.11 -17.74
N THR A 154 -7.40 -1.74 -17.47
CA THR A 154 -7.29 -3.21 -17.42
C THR A 154 -8.24 -3.80 -16.39
N LEU A 155 -8.37 -3.17 -15.22
CA LEU A 155 -9.17 -3.66 -14.10
C LEU A 155 -10.69 -3.49 -14.33
N GLU A 156 -11.14 -2.43 -15.00
CA GLU A 156 -12.56 -2.06 -15.11
C GLU A 156 -13.16 -2.25 -16.51
N ASP A 157 -12.40 -1.96 -17.57
CA ASP A 157 -12.99 -1.65 -18.88
C ASP A 157 -12.48 -2.53 -20.02
N CYS A 158 -11.23 -2.97 -19.98
CA CYS A 158 -10.56 -3.52 -21.16
C CYS A 158 -11.14 -4.89 -21.58
N PRO A 159 -11.84 -5.03 -22.72
CA PRO A 159 -12.60 -6.24 -23.05
C PRO A 159 -11.77 -7.54 -23.09
N ALA A 160 -10.47 -7.42 -23.34
CA ALA A 160 -9.55 -8.56 -23.33
C ALA A 160 -9.43 -9.27 -21.97
N TRP A 161 -9.93 -8.67 -20.89
CA TRP A 161 -9.96 -9.24 -19.53
C TRP A 161 -11.38 -9.50 -19.00
N ASP A 162 -12.40 -9.58 -19.86
CA ASP A 162 -13.79 -9.70 -19.42
C ASP A 162 -14.08 -11.00 -18.64
N GLU A 163 -13.42 -12.11 -18.97
CA GLU A 163 -13.59 -13.37 -18.26
C GLU A 163 -12.99 -13.30 -16.85
N GLU A 164 -11.74 -12.87 -16.74
CA GLU A 164 -11.03 -12.68 -15.48
C GLU A 164 -11.73 -11.64 -14.60
N ARG A 165 -12.23 -10.56 -15.20
CA ARG A 165 -12.95 -9.50 -14.50
C ARG A 165 -14.30 -9.99 -13.98
N ARG A 166 -15.03 -10.82 -14.73
CA ARG A 166 -16.26 -11.46 -14.23
C ARG A 166 -15.97 -12.34 -13.01
N ALA A 167 -14.91 -13.15 -13.06
CA ALA A 167 -14.48 -13.95 -11.91
C ALA A 167 -14.09 -13.06 -10.71
N LEU A 168 -13.39 -11.96 -10.96
CA LEU A 168 -13.02 -11.01 -9.91
C LEU A 168 -14.25 -10.34 -9.26
N ARG A 169 -15.24 -9.92 -10.06
CA ARG A 169 -16.48 -9.31 -9.57
C ARG A 169 -17.29 -10.27 -8.70
N ALA A 170 -17.36 -11.55 -9.07
CA ALA A 170 -18.03 -12.56 -8.26
C ALA A 170 -17.42 -12.72 -6.85
N GLU A 171 -16.14 -12.41 -6.70
CA GLU A 171 -15.41 -12.52 -5.43
C GLU A 171 -15.37 -11.20 -4.64
N ILE A 172 -15.19 -10.07 -5.33
CA ILE A 172 -14.89 -8.76 -4.72
C ILE A 172 -16.09 -7.79 -4.76
N GLY A 173 -17.03 -8.00 -5.67
CA GLY A 173 -18.14 -7.11 -5.96
C GLY A 173 -17.96 -6.34 -7.28
N GLU A 174 -19.02 -5.62 -7.68
CA GLU A 174 -19.09 -4.92 -8.97
C GLU A 174 -18.16 -3.71 -9.07
N ASP A 175 -17.93 -3.01 -7.95
CA ASP A 175 -17.03 -1.85 -7.88
C ASP A 175 -15.57 -2.32 -7.85
N LEU A 176 -14.90 -2.16 -9.00
CA LEU A 176 -13.49 -2.49 -9.18
C LEU A 176 -12.56 -1.27 -9.11
N SER A 177 -13.04 -0.17 -8.52
CA SER A 177 -12.15 0.93 -8.16
C SER A 177 -11.05 0.37 -7.25
N LEU A 178 -9.81 0.85 -7.43
CA LEU A 178 -8.69 0.29 -6.69
C LEU A 178 -8.92 0.35 -5.17
N LEU A 179 -9.56 1.40 -4.67
CA LEU A 179 -9.93 1.50 -3.27
C LEU A 179 -10.93 0.40 -2.86
N ALA A 180 -12.00 0.17 -3.62
CA ALA A 180 -12.98 -0.87 -3.30
C ALA A 180 -12.34 -2.25 -3.26
N VAL A 181 -11.53 -2.59 -4.28
CA VAL A 181 -10.76 -3.84 -4.33
C VAL A 181 -9.87 -3.99 -3.08
N ILE A 182 -9.09 -2.97 -2.75
CA ILE A 182 -8.19 -3.01 -1.59
C ILE A 182 -8.98 -3.09 -0.29
N ALA A 183 -10.07 -2.34 -0.12
CA ALA A 183 -10.93 -2.38 1.05
C ALA A 183 -11.53 -3.77 1.28
N THR A 184 -12.03 -4.41 0.22
CA THR A 184 -12.61 -5.75 0.27
C THR A 184 -11.57 -6.82 0.61
N THR A 185 -10.35 -6.71 0.08
CA THR A 185 -9.26 -7.67 0.36
C THR A 185 -8.67 -7.55 1.77
N VAL A 186 -8.90 -6.43 2.47
CA VAL A 186 -8.48 -6.23 3.86
C VAL A 186 -9.60 -6.38 4.88
N GLN A 187 -10.86 -6.47 4.43
CA GLN A 187 -12.01 -6.62 5.31
C GLN A 187 -11.89 -7.88 6.19
N ALA A 188 -12.38 -7.79 7.42
CA ALA A 188 -12.46 -8.95 8.31
C ALA A 188 -13.58 -9.87 7.83
N GLY A 189 -13.30 -11.17 7.74
CA GLY A 189 -14.27 -12.16 7.27
C GLY A 189 -13.61 -13.46 6.87
N LYS A 190 -14.42 -14.51 6.74
CA LYS A 190 -13.98 -15.85 6.33
C LYS A 190 -13.30 -15.83 4.96
N ARG A 191 -13.78 -14.97 4.05
CA ARG A 191 -13.31 -14.86 2.65
C ARG A 191 -12.09 -13.96 2.43
N ARG A 192 -11.48 -13.39 3.49
CA ARG A 192 -10.36 -12.42 3.33
C ARG A 192 -9.21 -12.98 2.48
N ARG A 193 -8.89 -14.27 2.65
CA ARG A 193 -7.78 -14.91 1.94
C ARG A 193 -8.14 -15.16 0.48
N GLU A 194 -9.36 -15.57 0.23
CA GLU A 194 -9.94 -15.84 -1.07
C GLU A 194 -10.00 -14.55 -1.88
N ASN A 195 -10.59 -13.48 -1.32
CA ASN A 195 -10.63 -12.16 -1.95
C ASN A 195 -9.24 -11.66 -2.37
N TRP A 196 -8.24 -11.80 -1.49
CA TRP A 196 -6.86 -11.44 -1.81
C TRP A 196 -6.28 -12.32 -2.92
N ARG A 197 -6.51 -13.63 -2.88
CA ARG A 197 -6.02 -14.55 -3.91
C ARG A 197 -6.63 -14.23 -5.27
N SER A 198 -7.94 -14.03 -5.33
CA SER A 198 -8.65 -13.69 -6.56
C SER A 198 -8.14 -12.40 -7.18
N PHE A 199 -7.90 -11.36 -6.37
CA PHE A 199 -7.23 -10.15 -6.85
C PHE A 199 -5.78 -10.40 -7.28
N ALA A 200 -5.03 -11.21 -6.53
CA ALA A 200 -3.62 -11.46 -6.83
C ALA A 200 -3.40 -12.33 -8.08
N SER A 201 -4.42 -13.07 -8.51
CA SER A 201 -4.43 -13.90 -9.73
C SER A 201 -5.09 -13.24 -10.93
N PHE A 202 -5.71 -12.07 -10.76
CA PHE A 202 -6.16 -11.22 -11.86
C PHE A 202 -4.93 -10.59 -12.55
#